data_AF-A0A9D7AET7-F1
#
_entry.id   AF-A0A9D7AET7-F1
#
_cell.length_a   1.000
_cell.length_b   1.000
_cell.length_c   1.000
_cell.angle_alpha   90.00
_cell.angle_beta   90.00
_cell.angle_gamma   90.00
#
_symmetry.space_group_name_H-M   'P 1'
#
loop_
_entity.id
_entity.type
_entity.pdbx_description
1 polymer ?
#
loop_
_entity_poly.entity_id
_entity_poly.type
_entity_poly.pdbx_seq_one_letter_code
_entity_poly.pdbx_strand_id
1 'polypeptide(L)'
;GKINPQLVLKVNEHLIKASDLNLGGTSAKISDYLAPGQKITAFPSKDGKAILGNIPLDGNSLSKLLPNDKPVLPAIVEELRADVTPFAKANSLDSYVTGPGGLLGDLFEAFGEIDSKLLLSTLGVVAFILIIVYRSPILWIIPLLSSLFALSTAGGIVYLLAKNDIIDVDGQSQGILSVLVVGAATDYALLLIARYREELHLFESRFDAMRAAYKGVWEPILASGSTVSISLLILLFSQLSSTASLGPIGAIGIVSSMITILTLLPALLLLFGRWIFWPRRPDFDGDDHVLSGTWSKVGRVIEKNPRRAWIISGTFLLLLASAAPTLKADGIGTIDTFTGNPESVVGQKLLETHFPGGQGDPTQIVVAADKIEAVTAAVKNAPGVTEISPLLDGFVIPGQPLPKVKIVDNKAIINVTLNKAPDSVEAGEDIPKIRELARSADSTALVGGTSAVYFDVRTANGRDNRTIIPISLLVITLILGLLLRSIFSAVLLLGTVILSFFATLGVCALVFNHIFGFAGGDNGFPLFAFIFLVALGIDYNIFLMTRVREESQKIGTRPGVI
;
A
#
# COMPACT_ATOMS: atom_id res chain seq x y z
N GLY A 1 32.37 20.59 14.06
CA GLY A 1 33.81 20.85 14.32
C GLY A 1 34.62 19.61 13.99
N LYS A 2 35.97 19.66 14.03
CA LYS A 2 36.79 18.43 13.89
C LYS A 2 36.60 17.57 15.14
N ILE A 3 36.26 16.30 14.95
CA ILE A 3 36.08 15.33 16.03
C ILE A 3 37.43 15.04 16.67
N ASN A 4 37.48 15.13 18.00
CA ASN A 4 38.63 14.68 18.79
C ASN A 4 38.32 13.33 19.47
N PRO A 5 39.36 12.53 19.81
CA PRO A 5 39.15 11.23 20.46
C PRO A 5 38.42 11.32 21.82
N GLN A 6 38.59 12.42 22.56
CA GLN A 6 37.92 12.63 23.85
C GLN A 6 36.40 12.79 23.72
N LEU A 7 35.94 13.44 22.65
CA LEU A 7 34.53 13.59 22.35
C LEU A 7 33.89 12.25 21.97
N VAL A 8 34.60 11.42 21.20
CA VAL A 8 34.15 10.05 20.86
C VAL A 8 33.99 9.18 22.12
N LEU A 9 34.91 9.32 23.08
CA LEU A 9 34.80 8.62 24.37
C LEU A 9 33.60 9.09 25.17
N LYS A 10 33.39 10.41 25.29
CA LYS A 10 32.20 10.98 25.96
C LYS A 10 30.90 10.53 25.33
N VAL A 11 30.84 10.48 23.99
CA VAL A 11 29.66 9.98 23.25
C VAL A 11 29.43 8.51 23.55
N ASN A 12 30.47 7.67 23.53
CA ASN A 12 30.35 6.26 23.89
C ASN A 12 29.84 6.07 25.33
N GLU A 13 30.41 6.79 26.30
CA GLU A 13 29.98 6.72 27.70
C GLU A 13 28.51 7.13 27.90
N HIS A 14 28.05 8.14 27.17
CA HIS A 14 26.67 8.59 27.21
C HIS A 14 25.72 7.57 26.58
N LEU A 15 26.04 7.08 25.38
CA LEU A 15 25.23 6.09 24.67
C LEU A 15 25.14 4.75 25.40
N ILE A 16 26.17 4.35 26.16
CA ILE A 16 26.09 3.18 27.03
C ILE A 16 25.01 3.38 28.12
N LYS A 17 24.91 4.58 28.70
CA LYS A 17 23.86 4.91 29.68
C LYS A 17 22.47 4.98 29.05
N ALA A 18 22.37 5.32 27.76
CA ALA A 18 21.10 5.30 27.05
C ALA A 18 20.43 3.91 27.06
N SER A 19 21.22 2.82 27.18
CA SER A 19 20.66 1.47 27.32
C SER A 19 19.81 1.24 28.57
N ASP A 20 19.95 2.09 29.59
CA ASP A 20 19.17 2.05 30.83
C ASP A 20 17.93 2.96 30.81
N LEU A 21 17.67 3.67 29.70
CA LEU A 21 16.48 4.51 29.56
C LEU A 21 15.22 3.66 29.58
N ASN A 22 14.26 4.11 30.39
CA ASN A 22 12.92 3.53 30.46
C ASN A 22 12.08 4.00 29.27
N LEU A 23 11.25 3.11 28.73
CA LEU A 23 10.46 3.37 27.54
C LEU A 23 9.03 3.78 27.88
N GLY A 24 8.59 4.95 27.41
CA GLY A 24 7.18 5.35 27.41
C GLY A 24 6.54 5.37 28.80
N GLY A 25 7.32 5.70 29.83
CA GLY A 25 6.90 5.70 31.24
C GLY A 25 6.72 4.30 31.85
N THR A 26 7.23 3.25 31.21
CA THR A 26 7.19 1.86 31.71
C THR A 26 8.50 1.45 32.38
N SER A 27 8.57 0.26 32.96
CA SER A 27 9.81 -0.33 33.48
C SER A 27 10.68 -1.01 32.42
N ALA A 28 10.22 -1.08 31.17
CA ALA A 28 10.96 -1.69 30.08
C ALA A 28 12.10 -0.76 29.65
N LYS A 29 13.29 -1.31 29.44
CA LYS A 29 14.50 -0.55 29.08
C LYS A 29 14.90 -0.76 27.63
N ILE A 30 15.64 0.19 27.06
CA ILE A 30 16.24 0.00 25.71
C ILE A 30 17.09 -1.27 25.64
N SER A 31 17.84 -1.59 26.71
CA SER A 31 18.65 -2.81 26.80
C SER A 31 17.87 -4.12 26.64
N ASP A 32 16.58 -4.15 26.99
CA ASP A 32 15.73 -5.33 26.84
C ASP A 32 15.44 -5.65 25.36
N TYR A 33 15.66 -4.68 24.46
CA TYR A 33 15.36 -4.76 23.04
C TYR A 33 16.60 -4.70 22.15
N LEU A 34 17.80 -4.74 22.73
CA LEU A 34 19.04 -4.87 21.96
C LEU A 34 19.19 -6.30 21.44
N ALA A 35 19.80 -6.44 20.26
CA ALA A 35 20.14 -7.73 19.69
C ALA A 35 21.03 -8.55 20.66
N PRO A 36 20.80 -9.87 20.82
CA PRO A 36 21.52 -10.67 21.81
C PRO A 36 23.05 -10.59 21.68
N GLY A 37 23.71 -10.23 22.79
CA GLY A 37 25.17 -10.07 22.85
C GLY A 37 25.71 -8.80 22.18
N GLN A 38 24.84 -7.93 21.65
CA GLN A 38 25.22 -6.66 21.06
C GLN A 38 25.19 -5.52 22.09
N LYS A 39 25.93 -4.45 21.82
CA LYS A 39 26.09 -3.27 22.67
C LYS A 39 26.10 -2.04 21.78
N ILE A 40 25.70 -0.92 22.37
CA ILE A 40 25.75 0.37 21.70
C ILE A 40 27.21 0.82 21.58
N THR A 41 27.60 1.25 20.38
CA THR A 41 28.98 1.70 20.09
C THR A 41 28.96 2.91 19.20
N ALA A 42 29.91 3.83 19.40
CA ALA A 42 30.10 5.00 18.54
C ALA A 42 31.50 5.07 17.95
N PHE A 43 31.58 5.44 16.67
CA PHE A 43 32.84 5.61 15.95
C PHE A 43 32.81 6.83 15.03
N PRO A 44 33.96 7.48 14.79
CA PRO A 44 34.04 8.67 13.95
C PRO A 44 34.06 8.33 12.45
N SER A 45 33.60 9.27 11.63
CA SER A 45 33.75 9.24 10.17
C SER A 45 35.22 9.41 9.76
N LYS A 46 35.58 8.94 8.56
CA LYS A 46 36.94 9.09 8.00
C LYS A 46 37.34 10.56 7.81
N ASP A 47 36.36 11.43 7.53
CA ASP A 47 36.59 12.87 7.36
C ASP A 47 36.65 13.64 8.70
N GLY A 48 36.40 12.96 9.83
CA GLY A 48 36.43 13.54 11.17
C GLY A 48 35.36 14.60 11.42
N LYS A 49 34.26 14.59 10.66
CA LYS A 49 33.14 15.55 10.79
C LYS A 49 31.88 14.98 11.42
N ALA A 50 31.68 13.65 11.43
CA ALA A 50 30.50 12.99 12.03
C ALA A 50 30.88 11.82 12.95
N ILE A 51 30.05 11.56 13.97
CA ILE A 51 30.17 10.40 14.86
C ILE A 51 28.91 9.56 14.66
N LEU A 52 29.07 8.28 14.33
CA LEU A 52 27.96 7.34 14.19
C LEU A 52 27.84 6.50 15.45
N GLY A 53 26.73 6.64 16.17
CA GLY A 53 26.31 5.73 17.24
C GLY A 53 25.46 4.61 16.68
N ASN A 54 25.96 3.39 16.67
CA ASN A 54 25.22 2.20 16.24
C ASN A 54 24.45 1.60 17.42
N ILE A 55 23.13 1.48 17.28
CA ILE A 55 22.23 0.90 18.28
C ILE A 55 21.63 -0.38 17.68
N PRO A 56 22.18 -1.56 18.02
CA PRO A 56 21.78 -2.82 17.42
C PRO A 56 20.51 -3.35 18.08
N LEU A 57 19.36 -3.14 17.44
CA LEU A 57 18.06 -3.57 17.93
C LEU A 57 17.73 -5.02 17.51
N ASP A 58 17.02 -5.75 18.36
CA ASP A 58 16.47 -7.07 18.04
C ASP A 58 15.19 -6.94 17.20
N GLY A 59 15.29 -7.25 15.91
CA GLY A 59 14.16 -7.18 14.98
C GLY A 59 12.90 -7.95 15.42
N ASN A 60 13.05 -9.05 16.16
CA ASN A 60 11.91 -9.85 16.65
C ASN A 60 11.13 -9.16 17.78
N SER A 61 11.74 -8.16 18.42
CA SER A 61 11.17 -7.48 19.57
C SER A 61 10.63 -6.09 19.23
N LEU A 62 10.95 -5.56 18.04
CA LEU A 62 10.52 -4.23 17.59
C LEU A 62 9.03 -4.15 17.21
N SER A 63 8.42 -5.27 16.82
CA SER A 63 6.98 -5.36 16.53
C SER A 63 6.12 -5.60 17.77
N LYS A 64 6.74 -5.77 18.96
CA LYS A 64 6.01 -5.99 20.21
C LYS A 64 5.41 -4.68 20.72
N LEU A 65 4.40 -4.83 21.58
CA LEU A 65 3.83 -3.74 22.34
C LEU A 65 4.47 -3.67 23.73
N LEU A 66 4.66 -2.46 24.22
CA LEU A 66 4.99 -2.17 25.60
C LEU A 66 3.78 -2.47 26.52
N PRO A 67 3.98 -2.58 27.84
CA PRO A 67 2.88 -2.80 28.80
C PRO A 67 1.75 -1.75 28.78
N ASN A 68 1.98 -0.60 28.15
CA ASN A 68 1.00 0.49 27.96
C ASN A 68 0.36 0.47 26.56
N ASP A 69 0.44 -0.67 25.85
CA ASP A 69 -0.07 -0.90 24.50
C ASP A 69 0.56 0.00 23.41
N LYS A 70 1.66 0.70 23.72
CA LYS A 70 2.41 1.47 22.71
C LYS A 70 3.41 0.58 21.96
N PRO A 71 3.62 0.80 20.65
CA PRO A 71 4.66 0.08 19.91
C PRO A 71 6.06 0.38 20.47
N VAL A 72 6.89 -0.66 20.59
CA VAL A 72 8.23 -0.58 21.17
C VAL A 72 9.15 0.36 20.37
N LEU A 73 9.21 0.20 19.05
CA LEU A 73 10.18 0.92 18.21
C LEU A 73 10.00 2.45 18.25
N PRO A 74 8.80 3.03 18.04
CA PRO A 74 8.57 4.47 18.20
C PRO A 74 8.98 4.99 19.58
N ALA A 75 8.67 4.25 20.65
CA ALA A 75 9.05 4.64 22.00
C ALA A 75 10.58 4.66 22.20
N ILE A 76 11.31 3.69 21.64
CA ILE A 76 12.78 3.70 21.64
C ILE A 76 13.31 4.93 20.92
N VAL A 77 12.79 5.24 19.73
CA VAL A 77 13.23 6.39 18.93
C VAL A 77 12.96 7.70 19.67
N GLU A 78 11.77 7.85 20.26
CA GLU A 78 11.38 9.04 21.04
C GLU A 78 12.32 9.27 22.23
N GLU A 79 12.58 8.24 23.04
CA GLU A 79 13.45 8.33 24.22
C GLU A 79 14.92 8.60 23.82
N LEU A 80 15.41 7.99 22.74
CA LEU A 80 16.75 8.28 22.22
C LEU A 80 16.90 9.72 21.74
N ARG A 81 15.89 10.26 21.05
CA ARG A 81 15.88 11.67 20.63
C ARG A 81 15.89 12.60 21.83
N ALA A 82 15.08 12.29 22.85
CA ALA A 82 14.97 13.07 24.07
C ALA A 82 16.27 13.08 24.89
N ASP A 83 16.98 11.94 24.96
CA ASP A 83 18.24 11.81 25.72
C ASP A 83 19.44 12.43 25.00
N VAL A 84 19.59 12.17 23.70
CA VAL A 84 20.79 12.57 22.95
C VAL A 84 20.79 14.07 22.62
N THR A 85 19.60 14.69 22.44
CA THR A 85 19.50 16.11 22.04
C THR A 85 20.14 17.08 23.06
N PRO A 86 19.83 17.01 24.38
CA PRO A 86 20.50 17.83 25.38
C PRO A 86 22.02 17.60 25.43
N PHE A 87 22.46 16.34 25.32
CA PHE A 87 23.88 16.00 25.34
C PHE A 87 24.63 16.58 24.13
N ALA A 88 24.05 16.48 22.94
CA ALA A 88 24.63 17.01 21.71
C ALA A 88 24.77 18.54 21.78
N LYS A 89 23.71 19.24 22.21
CA LYS A 89 23.73 20.70 22.41
C LYS A 89 24.82 21.13 23.40
N ALA A 90 24.97 20.41 24.52
CA ALA A 90 26.01 20.70 25.52
C ALA A 90 27.44 20.56 24.97
N ASN A 91 27.63 19.75 23.93
CA ASN A 91 28.93 19.52 23.28
C ASN A 91 29.06 20.22 21.92
N SER A 92 28.16 21.15 21.58
CA SER A 92 28.15 21.85 20.27
C SER A 92 28.08 20.91 19.07
N LEU A 93 27.26 19.87 19.19
CA LEU A 93 26.93 18.90 18.15
C LEU A 93 25.44 19.00 17.82
N ASP A 94 25.10 18.70 16.57
CA ASP A 94 23.74 18.38 16.16
C ASP A 94 23.55 16.85 16.24
N SER A 95 22.40 16.40 16.74
CA SER A 95 22.06 14.98 16.86
C SER A 95 20.86 14.62 16.00
N TYR A 96 20.93 13.45 15.38
CA TYR A 96 19.85 12.89 14.59
C TYR A 96 19.76 11.38 14.85
N VAL A 97 18.57 10.89 15.19
CA VAL A 97 18.28 9.45 15.27
C VAL A 97 17.77 8.95 13.92
N THR A 98 18.54 8.08 13.27
CA THR A 98 18.32 7.64 11.88
C THR A 98 18.61 6.14 11.68
N GLY A 99 18.76 5.69 10.44
CA GLY A 99 18.88 4.30 10.04
C GLY A 99 17.51 3.61 9.95
N PRO A 100 17.47 2.30 9.63
CA PRO A 100 16.22 1.56 9.45
C PRO A 100 15.26 1.67 10.64
N GLY A 101 15.78 1.65 11.88
CA GLY A 101 14.95 1.82 13.09
C GLY A 101 14.36 3.21 13.23
N GLY A 102 15.14 4.27 12.99
CA GLY A 102 14.66 5.65 13.07
C GLY A 102 13.65 5.99 11.96
N LEU A 103 13.91 5.53 10.73
CA LEU A 103 13.00 5.69 9.59
C LEU A 103 11.69 4.94 9.82
N LEU A 104 11.74 3.68 10.26
CA LEU A 104 10.54 2.91 10.60
C LEU A 104 9.79 3.51 11.79
N GLY A 105 10.49 4.05 12.79
CA GLY A 105 9.88 4.76 13.92
C GLY A 105 9.05 5.96 13.47
N ASP A 106 9.62 6.83 12.63
CA ASP A 106 8.91 7.98 12.04
C ASP A 106 7.75 7.55 11.13
N LEU A 107 7.93 6.44 10.41
CA LEU A 107 6.87 5.87 9.57
C LEU A 107 5.70 5.36 10.42
N PHE A 108 5.98 4.68 11.53
CA PHE A 108 4.96 4.21 12.48
C PHE A 108 4.24 5.37 13.15
N GLU A 109 4.94 6.42 13.56
CA GLU A 109 4.33 7.62 14.13
C GLU A 109 3.40 8.29 13.11
N ALA A 110 3.87 8.45 11.87
CA ALA A 110 3.07 9.00 10.78
C ALA A 110 1.80 8.17 10.51
N PHE A 111 1.89 6.83 10.45
CA PHE A 111 0.71 5.98 10.24
C PHE A 111 -0.20 5.84 11.47
N GLY A 112 0.36 5.84 12.69
CA GLY A 112 -0.40 5.72 13.93
C GLY A 112 -1.35 6.90 14.18
N GLU A 113 -0.94 8.12 13.79
CA GLU A 113 -1.81 9.29 13.84
C GLU A 113 -2.94 9.27 12.80
N ILE A 114 -2.73 8.55 11.68
CA ILE A 114 -3.61 8.58 10.52
C ILE A 114 -4.86 7.73 10.75
N ASP A 115 -4.79 6.62 11.48
CA ASP A 115 -5.88 5.63 11.43
C ASP A 115 -7.24 6.19 11.91
N SER A 116 -7.26 6.95 13.02
CA SER A 116 -8.51 7.56 13.51
C SER A 116 -8.91 8.83 12.73
N LYS A 117 -7.95 9.71 12.41
CA LYS A 117 -8.24 10.99 11.73
C LYS A 117 -8.64 10.75 10.27
N LEU A 118 -7.99 9.84 9.57
CA LEU A 118 -8.26 9.51 8.16
C LEU A 118 -9.55 8.73 8.01
N LEU A 119 -9.85 7.79 8.91
CA LEU A 119 -11.14 7.10 8.90
C LEU A 119 -12.29 8.11 9.09
N LEU A 120 -12.22 8.98 10.10
CA LEU A 120 -13.24 10.01 10.32
C LEU A 120 -13.36 10.99 9.15
N SER A 121 -12.22 11.40 8.57
CA SER A 121 -12.21 12.30 7.42
C SER A 121 -12.82 11.64 6.18
N THR A 122 -12.45 10.40 5.88
CA THR A 122 -13.01 9.61 4.77
C THR A 122 -14.50 9.41 4.94
N LEU A 123 -14.96 8.99 6.13
CA LEU A 123 -16.40 8.87 6.43
C LEU A 123 -17.11 10.23 6.28
N GLY A 124 -16.47 11.33 6.68
CA GLY A 124 -17.00 12.69 6.52
C GLY A 124 -17.16 13.10 5.05
N VAL A 125 -16.16 12.82 4.21
CA VAL A 125 -16.22 13.09 2.76
C VAL A 125 -17.29 12.22 2.10
N VAL A 126 -17.32 10.91 2.40
CA VAL A 126 -18.36 10.01 1.89
C VAL A 126 -19.74 10.47 2.33
N ALA A 127 -19.92 10.82 3.61
CA ALA A 127 -21.18 11.36 4.12
C ALA A 127 -21.58 12.64 3.37
N PHE A 128 -20.65 13.56 3.14
CA PHE A 128 -20.90 14.79 2.39
C PHE A 128 -21.33 14.51 0.95
N ILE A 129 -20.64 13.62 0.24
CA ILE A 129 -21.01 13.18 -1.11
C ILE A 129 -22.40 12.56 -1.09
N LEU A 130 -22.69 11.66 -0.15
CA LEU A 130 -24.01 11.02 -0.04
C LEU A 130 -25.13 12.04 0.25
N ILE A 131 -24.89 13.04 1.10
CA ILE A 131 -25.85 14.12 1.36
C ILE A 131 -26.18 14.85 0.05
N ILE A 132 -25.17 15.16 -0.78
CA ILE A 132 -25.35 15.83 -2.07
C ILE A 132 -26.08 14.93 -3.06
N VAL A 133 -25.67 13.66 -3.17
CA VAL A 133 -26.23 12.70 -4.14
C VAL A 133 -27.68 12.38 -3.82
N TYR A 134 -27.99 12.04 -2.57
CA TYR A 134 -29.35 11.73 -2.15
C TYR A 134 -30.21 12.98 -1.94
N ARG A 135 -29.59 14.15 -1.82
CA ARG A 135 -30.27 15.41 -1.49
C ARG A 135 -31.15 15.28 -0.23
N SER A 136 -30.71 14.46 0.72
CA SER A 136 -31.37 14.20 2.01
C SER A 136 -30.34 14.28 3.14
N PRO A 137 -30.62 15.05 4.22
CA PRO A 137 -29.70 15.20 5.35
C PRO A 137 -29.68 14.00 6.28
N ILE A 138 -30.54 12.99 6.08
CA ILE A 138 -30.71 11.85 7.00
C ILE A 138 -30.38 10.53 6.30
N LEU A 139 -30.69 10.43 5.00
CA LEU A 139 -30.56 9.17 4.27
C LEU A 139 -29.14 8.62 4.26
N TRP A 140 -28.12 9.49 4.20
CA TRP A 140 -26.71 9.08 4.18
C TRP A 140 -26.28 8.21 5.38
N ILE A 141 -26.95 8.33 6.53
CA ILE A 141 -26.64 7.56 7.74
C ILE A 141 -26.87 6.06 7.49
N ILE A 142 -27.90 5.69 6.73
CA ILE A 142 -28.27 4.27 6.56
C ILE A 142 -27.25 3.50 5.69
N PRO A 143 -26.85 3.98 4.49
CA PRO A 143 -25.78 3.37 3.72
C PRO A 143 -24.47 3.30 4.49
N LEU A 144 -24.12 4.38 5.21
CA LEU A 144 -22.87 4.44 5.97
C LEU A 144 -22.88 3.46 7.15
N LEU A 145 -23.99 3.36 7.87
CA LEU A 145 -24.16 2.36 8.92
C LEU A 145 -24.04 0.94 8.33
N SER A 146 -24.67 0.70 7.18
CA SER A 146 -24.60 -0.59 6.49
C SER A 146 -23.16 -0.92 6.06
N SER A 147 -22.40 0.05 5.56
CA SER A 147 -21.00 -0.16 5.18
C SER A 147 -20.09 -0.41 6.39
N LEU A 148 -20.34 0.23 7.53
CA LEU A 148 -19.63 -0.06 8.78
C LEU A 148 -19.92 -1.47 9.31
N PHE A 149 -21.16 -1.95 9.18
CA PHE A 149 -21.50 -3.34 9.48
C PHE A 149 -20.80 -4.33 8.53
N ALA A 150 -20.74 -4.01 7.23
CA ALA A 150 -19.99 -4.80 6.26
C ALA A 150 -18.50 -4.87 6.60
N LEU A 151 -17.90 -3.72 6.96
CA LEU A 151 -16.50 -3.63 7.36
C LEU A 151 -16.22 -4.40 8.65
N SER A 152 -17.09 -4.29 9.64
CA SER A 152 -16.96 -5.03 10.90
C SER A 152 -17.06 -6.54 10.68
N THR A 153 -17.96 -6.97 9.78
CA THR A 153 -18.13 -8.38 9.41
C THR A 153 -16.90 -8.90 8.67
N ALA A 154 -16.43 -8.17 7.66
CA ALA A 154 -15.23 -8.53 6.90
C ALA A 154 -14.00 -8.58 7.81
N GLY A 155 -13.79 -7.56 8.65
CA GLY A 155 -12.70 -7.50 9.61
C GLY A 155 -12.75 -8.65 10.62
N GLY A 156 -13.94 -9.02 11.11
CA GLY A 156 -14.11 -10.18 11.99
C GLY A 156 -13.75 -11.50 11.33
N ILE A 157 -14.13 -11.70 10.06
CA ILE A 157 -13.75 -12.91 9.29
C ILE A 157 -12.23 -12.92 9.05
N VAL A 158 -11.66 -11.81 8.57
CA VAL A 158 -10.21 -11.69 8.32
C VAL A 158 -9.42 -11.92 9.61
N TYR A 159 -9.88 -11.38 10.75
CA TYR A 159 -9.27 -11.62 12.05
C TYR A 159 -9.23 -13.12 12.41
N LEU A 160 -10.34 -13.84 12.20
CA LEU A 160 -10.37 -15.28 12.46
C LEU A 160 -9.44 -16.05 11.53
N LEU A 161 -9.33 -15.66 10.26
CA LEU A 161 -8.41 -16.31 9.31
C LEU A 161 -6.94 -16.04 9.67
N ALA A 162 -6.62 -14.81 10.05
CA ALA A 162 -5.28 -14.41 10.49
C ALA A 162 -4.88 -15.12 11.79
N LYS A 163 -5.80 -15.22 12.75
CA LYS A 163 -5.58 -15.92 14.02
C LYS A 163 -5.30 -17.43 13.84
N ASN A 164 -5.75 -18.02 12.73
CA ASN A 164 -5.52 -19.42 12.39
C ASN A 164 -4.38 -19.60 11.36
N ASP A 165 -3.53 -18.59 11.17
CA ASP A 165 -2.37 -18.62 10.25
C ASP A 165 -2.76 -18.96 8.79
N ILE A 166 -3.97 -18.59 8.36
CA ILE A 166 -4.45 -18.82 6.97
C ILE A 166 -4.08 -17.66 6.06
N ILE A 167 -4.12 -16.42 6.58
CA ILE A 167 -3.86 -15.19 5.83
C ILE A 167 -2.99 -14.27 6.67
N ASP A 168 -1.90 -13.78 6.08
CA ASP A 168 -1.07 -12.73 6.67
C ASP A 168 -1.74 -11.36 6.55
N VAL A 169 -1.85 -10.64 7.67
CA VAL A 169 -2.44 -9.28 7.69
C VAL A 169 -1.37 -8.27 8.06
N ASP A 170 -1.24 -7.25 7.23
CA ASP A 170 -0.42 -6.07 7.50
C ASP A 170 -1.28 -4.80 7.52
N GLY A 171 -0.68 -3.68 7.97
CA GLY A 171 -1.38 -2.40 8.07
C GLY A 171 -1.84 -1.84 6.71
N GLN A 172 -1.14 -2.15 5.62
CA GLN A 172 -1.53 -1.72 4.27
C GLN A 172 -2.80 -2.45 3.81
N SER A 173 -2.85 -3.77 4.00
CA SER A 173 -4.00 -4.61 3.67
C SER A 173 -5.24 -4.21 4.48
N GLN A 174 -5.08 -3.86 5.76
CA GLN A 174 -6.15 -3.34 6.60
C GLN A 174 -6.67 -1.98 6.11
N GLY A 175 -5.76 -1.05 5.79
CA GLY A 175 -6.13 0.27 5.25
C GLY A 175 -6.91 0.14 3.95
N ILE A 176 -6.44 -0.69 3.02
CA ILE A 176 -7.13 -0.95 1.75
C ILE A 176 -8.51 -1.57 1.97
N LEU A 177 -8.62 -2.58 2.85
CA LEU A 177 -9.90 -3.23 3.14
C LEU A 177 -10.96 -2.20 3.56
N SER A 178 -10.59 -1.25 4.43
CA SER A 178 -11.52 -0.23 4.91
C SER A 178 -12.08 0.64 3.78
N VAL A 179 -11.21 1.16 2.91
CA VAL A 179 -11.59 2.01 1.78
C VAL A 179 -12.41 1.23 0.76
N LEU A 180 -11.98 0.01 0.45
CA LEU A 180 -12.63 -0.88 -0.50
C LEU A 180 -14.06 -1.23 -0.08
N VAL A 181 -14.25 -1.65 1.18
CA VAL A 181 -15.55 -2.07 1.71
C VAL A 181 -16.51 -0.89 1.79
N VAL A 182 -16.05 0.25 2.32
CA VAL A 182 -16.88 1.46 2.42
C VAL A 182 -17.29 1.95 1.04
N GLY A 183 -16.36 2.01 0.08
CA GLY A 183 -16.65 2.39 -1.31
C GLY A 183 -17.67 1.46 -1.96
N ALA A 184 -17.39 0.16 -2.01
CA ALA A 184 -18.25 -0.82 -2.66
C ALA A 184 -19.64 -0.91 -2.01
N ALA A 185 -19.72 -0.93 -0.68
CA ALA A 185 -21.00 -0.93 0.02
C ALA A 185 -21.82 0.33 -0.25
N THR A 186 -21.16 1.49 -0.37
CA THR A 186 -21.83 2.75 -0.70
C THR A 186 -22.37 2.74 -2.13
N ASP A 187 -21.62 2.21 -3.09
CA ASP A 187 -22.04 2.12 -4.49
C ASP A 187 -23.20 1.14 -4.68
N TYR A 188 -23.14 -0.03 -4.03
CA TYR A 188 -24.25 -0.98 -4.04
C TYR A 188 -25.49 -0.40 -3.35
N ALA A 189 -25.30 0.36 -2.27
CA ALA A 189 -26.40 1.05 -1.59
C ALA A 189 -27.03 2.12 -2.49
N LEU A 190 -26.22 2.87 -3.22
CA LEU A 190 -26.69 3.88 -4.18
C LEU A 190 -27.60 3.26 -5.24
N LEU A 191 -27.22 2.11 -5.81
CA LEU A 191 -28.05 1.41 -6.78
C LEU A 191 -29.37 0.92 -6.19
N LEU A 192 -29.33 0.24 -5.04
CA LEU A 192 -30.54 -0.26 -4.39
C LEU A 192 -31.48 0.91 -4.03
N ILE A 193 -30.94 2.00 -3.45
CA ILE A 193 -31.73 3.15 -3.02
C ILE A 193 -32.29 3.91 -4.21
N ALA A 194 -31.51 4.13 -5.26
CA ALA A 194 -31.99 4.76 -6.48
C ALA A 194 -33.15 3.97 -7.07
N ARG A 195 -32.99 2.65 -7.20
CA ARG A 195 -34.04 1.77 -7.71
C ARG A 195 -35.27 1.74 -6.80
N TYR A 196 -35.06 1.63 -5.48
CA TYR A 196 -36.16 1.66 -4.52
C TYR A 196 -36.93 2.97 -4.58
N ARG A 197 -36.24 4.10 -4.78
CA ARG A 197 -36.86 5.40 -4.96
C ARG A 197 -37.68 5.48 -6.24
N GLU A 198 -37.20 4.94 -7.37
CA GLU A 198 -37.98 4.81 -8.62
C GLU A 198 -39.25 3.99 -8.38
N GLU A 199 -39.14 2.81 -7.77
CA GLU A 199 -40.28 1.92 -7.54
C GLU A 199 -41.31 2.48 -6.53
N LEU A 200 -40.91 3.39 -5.63
CA LEU A 200 -41.83 4.06 -4.69
C LEU A 200 -42.84 5.01 -5.37
N HIS A 201 -42.55 5.45 -6.60
CA HIS A 201 -43.48 6.20 -7.44
C HIS A 201 -44.50 5.29 -8.13
N LEU A 202 -44.18 4.00 -8.29
CA LEU A 202 -44.99 2.99 -9.00
C LEU A 202 -45.78 2.06 -8.07
N PHE A 203 -45.42 1.99 -6.78
CA PHE A 203 -46.09 1.16 -5.80
C PHE A 203 -46.49 1.96 -4.55
N GLU A 204 -47.73 1.78 -4.09
CA GLU A 204 -48.23 2.38 -2.85
C GLU A 204 -47.58 1.73 -1.61
N SER A 205 -47.45 0.41 -1.62
CA SER A 205 -46.82 -0.36 -0.54
C SER A 205 -45.30 -0.31 -0.64
N ARG A 206 -44.64 0.14 0.44
CA ARG A 206 -43.17 0.16 0.56
C ARG A 206 -42.53 -1.22 0.43
N PHE A 207 -43.25 -2.28 0.83
CA PHE A 207 -42.76 -3.65 0.75
C PHE A 207 -42.77 -4.16 -0.69
N ASP A 208 -43.81 -3.82 -1.45
CA ASP A 208 -43.91 -4.19 -2.86
C ASP A 208 -42.90 -3.40 -3.71
N ALA A 209 -42.73 -2.11 -3.43
CA ALA A 209 -41.68 -1.28 -4.01
C ALA A 209 -40.28 -1.88 -3.77
N MET A 210 -39.97 -2.27 -2.53
CA MET A 210 -38.68 -2.89 -2.20
C MET A 210 -38.51 -4.24 -2.89
N ARG A 211 -39.57 -5.04 -3.00
CA ARG A 211 -39.51 -6.32 -3.71
C ARG A 211 -39.22 -6.15 -5.20
N ALA A 212 -39.85 -5.16 -5.84
CA ALA A 212 -39.57 -4.81 -7.23
C ALA A 212 -38.14 -4.30 -7.40
N ALA A 213 -37.69 -3.40 -6.53
CA ALA A 213 -36.35 -2.84 -6.55
C ALA A 213 -35.27 -3.92 -6.37
N TYR A 214 -35.45 -4.81 -5.38
CA TYR A 214 -34.56 -5.92 -5.11
C TYR A 214 -34.41 -6.85 -6.33
N LYS A 215 -35.51 -7.18 -7.01
CA LYS A 215 -35.48 -7.96 -8.26
C LYS A 215 -34.76 -7.25 -9.40
N GLY A 216 -34.75 -5.92 -9.42
CA GLY A 216 -34.03 -5.14 -10.42
C GLY A 216 -32.52 -5.05 -10.14
N VAL A 217 -32.09 -5.05 -8.87
CA VAL A 217 -30.68 -4.79 -8.53
C VAL A 217 -29.87 -6.03 -8.14
N TRP A 218 -30.51 -7.16 -7.78
CA TRP A 218 -29.77 -8.34 -7.30
C TRP A 218 -28.79 -8.90 -8.33
N GLU A 219 -29.19 -9.02 -9.61
CA GLU A 219 -28.34 -9.51 -10.69
C GLU A 219 -27.16 -8.54 -10.97
N PRO A 220 -27.37 -7.21 -11.15
CA PRO A 220 -26.28 -6.27 -11.28
C PRO A 220 -25.29 -6.27 -10.11
N ILE A 221 -25.77 -6.26 -8.86
CA ILE A 221 -24.93 -6.20 -7.66
C ILE A 221 -24.09 -7.48 -7.54
N LEU A 222 -24.72 -8.66 -7.68
CA LEU A 222 -23.98 -9.92 -7.61
C LEU A 222 -22.97 -10.08 -8.75
N ALA A 223 -23.35 -9.68 -9.97
CA ALA A 223 -22.44 -9.73 -11.10
C ALA A 223 -21.23 -8.81 -10.90
N SER A 224 -21.46 -7.56 -10.49
CA SER A 224 -20.41 -6.60 -10.19
C SER A 224 -19.50 -7.10 -9.06
N GLY A 225 -20.05 -7.38 -7.88
CA GLY A 225 -19.24 -7.76 -6.72
C GLY A 225 -18.55 -9.11 -6.87
N SER A 226 -19.13 -10.07 -7.59
CA SER A 226 -18.43 -11.33 -7.92
C SER A 226 -17.26 -11.10 -8.87
N THR A 227 -17.41 -10.20 -9.86
CA THR A 227 -16.32 -9.85 -10.79
C THR A 227 -15.14 -9.24 -10.05
N VAL A 228 -15.41 -8.28 -9.15
CA VAL A 228 -14.37 -7.64 -8.33
C VAL A 228 -13.73 -8.66 -7.39
N SER A 229 -14.54 -9.49 -6.71
CA SER A 229 -14.04 -10.51 -5.78
C SER A 229 -13.14 -11.54 -6.47
N ILE A 230 -13.54 -12.05 -7.63
CA ILE A 230 -12.73 -12.99 -8.42
C ILE A 230 -11.44 -12.31 -8.87
N SER A 231 -11.52 -11.06 -9.33
CA SER A 231 -10.35 -10.31 -9.80
C SER A 231 -9.34 -10.05 -8.68
N LEU A 232 -9.81 -9.78 -7.46
CA LEU A 232 -8.96 -9.68 -6.27
C LEU A 232 -8.34 -11.03 -5.89
N LEU A 233 -9.08 -12.15 -6.01
CA LEU A 233 -8.51 -13.47 -5.75
C LEU A 233 -7.37 -13.86 -6.71
N ILE A 234 -7.25 -13.23 -7.88
CA ILE A 234 -6.10 -13.44 -8.79
C ILE A 234 -4.80 -12.95 -8.14
N LEU A 235 -4.86 -12.07 -7.15
CA LEU A 235 -3.67 -11.65 -6.39
C LEU A 235 -3.00 -12.79 -5.64
N LEU A 236 -3.70 -13.90 -5.38
CA LEU A 236 -3.10 -15.12 -4.83
C LEU A 236 -1.96 -15.70 -5.68
N PHE A 237 -1.85 -15.31 -6.96
CA PHE A 237 -0.72 -15.69 -7.82
C PHE A 237 0.55 -14.86 -7.55
N SER A 238 0.47 -13.81 -6.72
CA SER A 238 1.60 -12.97 -6.35
C SER A 238 2.64 -13.74 -5.53
N GLN A 239 3.92 -13.46 -5.78
CA GLN A 239 5.01 -14.02 -4.97
C GLN A 239 5.17 -13.30 -3.63
N LEU A 240 4.72 -12.05 -3.54
CA LEU A 240 4.77 -11.26 -2.31
C LEU A 240 3.57 -11.59 -1.44
N SER A 241 3.82 -12.08 -0.22
CA SER A 241 2.75 -12.46 0.71
C SER A 241 1.80 -11.30 1.02
N SER A 242 2.32 -10.06 1.14
CA SER A 242 1.52 -8.85 1.35
C SER A 242 0.56 -8.53 0.20
N THR A 243 0.96 -8.81 -1.04
CA THR A 243 0.10 -8.60 -2.21
C THR A 243 -0.86 -9.78 -2.38
N ALA A 244 -0.39 -11.01 -2.11
CA ALA A 244 -1.23 -12.20 -2.17
C ALA A 244 -2.35 -12.19 -1.13
N SER A 245 -2.06 -11.77 0.10
CA SER A 245 -3.04 -11.69 1.18
C SER A 245 -4.13 -10.65 0.94
N LEU A 246 -3.79 -9.56 0.22
CA LEU A 246 -4.76 -8.54 -0.17
C LEU A 246 -5.93 -9.11 -0.99
N GLY A 247 -5.68 -10.15 -1.79
CA GLY A 247 -6.70 -10.77 -2.63
C GLY A 247 -7.88 -11.34 -1.84
N PRO A 248 -7.65 -12.34 -0.96
CA PRO A 248 -8.67 -12.87 -0.08
C PRO A 248 -9.28 -11.81 0.86
N ILE A 249 -8.46 -10.92 1.43
CA ILE A 249 -8.92 -9.85 2.32
C ILE A 249 -9.94 -8.98 1.60
N GLY A 250 -9.58 -8.48 0.41
CA GLY A 250 -10.46 -7.65 -0.40
C GLY A 250 -11.71 -8.38 -0.88
N ALA A 251 -11.58 -9.64 -1.30
CA ALA A 251 -12.71 -10.46 -1.74
C ALA A 251 -13.72 -10.72 -0.61
N ILE A 252 -13.25 -11.02 0.61
CA ILE A 252 -14.09 -11.13 1.81
C ILE A 252 -14.78 -9.79 2.08
N GLY A 253 -14.06 -8.68 1.91
CA GLY A 253 -14.62 -7.33 2.01
C GLY A 253 -15.81 -7.12 1.06
N ILE A 254 -15.62 -7.36 -0.24
CA ILE A 254 -16.66 -7.18 -1.26
C ILE A 254 -17.85 -8.12 -1.05
N VAL A 255 -17.60 -9.39 -0.72
CA VAL A 255 -18.66 -10.36 -0.43
C VAL A 255 -19.46 -9.93 0.81
N SER A 256 -18.79 -9.47 1.86
CA SER A 256 -19.46 -8.92 3.05
C SER A 256 -20.32 -7.70 2.70
N SER A 257 -19.79 -6.78 1.87
CA SER A 257 -20.56 -5.64 1.36
C SER A 257 -21.82 -6.07 0.60
N MET A 258 -21.70 -7.04 -0.32
CA MET A 258 -22.87 -7.56 -1.05
C MET A 258 -23.91 -8.14 -0.10
N ILE A 259 -23.50 -8.97 0.85
CA ILE A 259 -24.40 -9.59 1.83
C ILE A 259 -25.11 -8.51 2.64
N THR A 260 -24.37 -7.56 3.21
CA THR A 260 -24.95 -6.52 4.06
C THR A 260 -25.89 -5.61 3.27
N ILE A 261 -25.54 -5.21 2.05
CA ILE A 261 -26.38 -4.35 1.22
C ILE A 261 -27.62 -5.06 0.68
N LEU A 262 -27.56 -6.37 0.42
CA LEU A 262 -28.74 -7.12 -0.02
C LEU A 262 -29.64 -7.56 1.15
N THR A 263 -29.21 -7.42 2.40
CA THR A 263 -29.98 -7.87 3.58
C THR A 263 -30.30 -6.74 4.55
N LEU A 264 -29.28 -6.17 5.19
CA LEU A 264 -29.43 -5.15 6.23
C LEU A 264 -29.99 -3.85 5.67
N LEU A 265 -29.49 -3.38 4.52
CA LEU A 265 -29.94 -2.11 3.94
C LEU A 265 -31.45 -2.12 3.62
N PRO A 266 -32.01 -3.12 2.90
CA PRO A 266 -33.45 -3.23 2.70
C PRO A 266 -34.24 -3.23 4.01
N ALA A 267 -33.76 -3.96 5.03
CA ALA A 267 -34.43 -4.03 6.33
C ALA A 267 -34.49 -2.67 7.02
N LEU A 268 -33.39 -1.92 7.00
CA LEU A 268 -33.33 -0.56 7.56
C LEU A 268 -34.25 0.41 6.79
N LEU A 269 -34.20 0.40 5.45
CA LEU A 269 -35.06 1.26 4.62
C LEU A 269 -36.55 0.97 4.83
N LEU A 270 -36.92 -0.31 4.97
CA LEU A 270 -38.29 -0.73 5.26
C LEU A 270 -38.72 -0.32 6.67
N LEU A 271 -37.84 -0.41 7.66
CA LEU A 271 -38.13 -0.03 9.05
C LEU A 271 -38.44 1.47 9.15
N PHE A 272 -37.59 2.33 8.58
CA PHE A 272 -37.76 3.78 8.66
C PHE A 272 -38.81 4.32 7.68
N GLY A 273 -39.06 3.69 6.52
CA GLY A 273 -40.12 4.10 5.59
C GLY A 273 -39.82 5.38 4.79
N ARG A 274 -40.86 5.96 4.16
CA ARG A 274 -40.71 7.02 3.13
C ARG A 274 -40.13 8.36 3.63
N TRP A 275 -40.20 8.65 4.94
CA TRP A 275 -39.79 9.95 5.47
C TRP A 275 -38.28 10.20 5.35
N ILE A 276 -37.47 9.14 5.21
CA ILE A 276 -36.02 9.24 5.10
C ILE A 276 -35.56 9.99 3.85
N PHE A 277 -36.39 10.02 2.81
CA PHE A 277 -36.16 10.77 1.58
C PHE A 277 -36.48 12.27 1.71
N TRP A 278 -36.87 12.74 2.90
CA TRP A 278 -37.09 14.17 3.15
C TRP A 278 -35.83 14.97 2.79
N PRO A 279 -35.94 16.12 2.10
CA PRO A 279 -37.16 16.86 1.75
C PRO A 279 -37.90 16.42 0.49
N ARG A 280 -37.29 15.61 -0.39
CA ARG A 280 -37.91 15.13 -1.64
C ARG A 280 -38.45 13.71 -1.49
N ARG A 281 -39.53 13.59 -0.74
CA ARG A 281 -40.22 12.31 -0.52
C ARG A 281 -40.84 11.82 -1.84
N PRO A 282 -40.59 10.56 -2.25
CA PRO A 282 -41.27 9.97 -3.38
C PRO A 282 -42.72 9.62 -3.00
N ASP A 283 -43.66 10.27 -3.66
CA ASP A 283 -45.10 10.02 -3.55
C ASP A 283 -45.53 9.05 -4.65
N PHE A 284 -46.67 8.38 -4.46
CA PHE A 284 -47.25 7.50 -5.48
C PHE A 284 -47.96 8.36 -6.55
N ASP A 285 -47.18 8.96 -7.44
CA ASP A 285 -47.64 9.91 -8.47
C ASP A 285 -47.48 9.38 -9.91
N GLY A 286 -46.79 8.25 -10.08
CA GLY A 286 -46.52 7.65 -11.40
C GLY A 286 -45.62 8.49 -12.31
N ASP A 287 -44.98 9.54 -11.81
CA ASP A 287 -44.15 10.46 -12.60
C ASP A 287 -42.67 10.07 -12.48
N ASP A 288 -42.17 9.40 -13.53
CA ASP A 288 -40.76 9.08 -13.65
C ASP A 288 -40.08 10.21 -14.46
N HIS A 289 -39.64 11.27 -13.78
CA HIS A 289 -38.94 12.43 -14.36
C HIS A 289 -37.57 12.11 -15.01
N VAL A 290 -37.34 10.88 -15.47
CA VAL A 290 -36.03 10.33 -15.91
C VAL A 290 -35.59 10.85 -17.29
N LEU A 291 -36.52 11.33 -18.12
CA LEU A 291 -36.21 11.80 -19.49
C LEU A 291 -35.87 13.31 -19.58
N SER A 292 -35.93 14.05 -18.49
CA SER A 292 -35.64 15.49 -18.47
C SER A 292 -34.39 15.80 -17.65
N GLY A 293 -33.55 16.73 -18.12
CA GLY A 293 -32.39 17.20 -17.34
C GLY A 293 -31.13 17.49 -18.15
N THR A 294 -30.02 17.66 -17.43
CA THR A 294 -28.68 17.89 -17.99
C THR A 294 -28.13 16.65 -18.70
N TRP A 295 -28.36 15.45 -18.14
CA TRP A 295 -27.89 14.19 -18.73
C TRP A 295 -28.56 13.88 -20.08
N SER A 296 -29.86 14.17 -20.24
CA SER A 296 -30.52 14.02 -21.55
C SER A 296 -30.03 15.01 -22.61
N LYS A 297 -29.45 16.16 -22.20
CA LYS A 297 -28.75 17.05 -23.14
C LYS A 297 -27.41 16.44 -23.59
N VAL A 298 -26.65 15.85 -22.66
CA VAL A 298 -25.38 15.18 -22.98
C VAL A 298 -25.62 13.99 -23.90
N GLY A 299 -26.60 13.12 -23.59
CA GLY A 299 -27.00 11.99 -24.45
C GLY A 299 -27.35 12.45 -25.86
N ARG A 300 -28.20 13.48 -26.00
CA ARG A 300 -28.55 14.07 -27.32
C ARG A 300 -27.35 14.64 -28.08
N VAL A 301 -26.38 15.24 -27.39
CA VAL A 301 -25.16 15.76 -28.04
C VAL A 301 -24.31 14.59 -28.58
N ILE A 302 -24.16 13.52 -27.81
CA ILE A 302 -23.43 12.32 -28.21
C ILE A 302 -24.15 11.63 -29.37
N GLU A 303 -25.48 11.50 -29.31
CA GLU A 303 -26.32 10.93 -30.37
C GLU A 303 -26.16 11.66 -31.70
N LYS A 304 -26.05 13.00 -31.66
CA LYS A 304 -25.95 13.82 -32.86
C LYS A 304 -24.66 13.56 -33.64
N ASN A 305 -23.54 13.28 -32.96
CA ASN A 305 -22.24 13.06 -33.60
C ASN A 305 -21.36 12.02 -32.86
N PRO A 306 -21.77 10.73 -32.84
CA PRO A 306 -21.08 9.71 -32.04
C PRO A 306 -19.64 9.49 -32.49
N ARG A 307 -19.37 9.55 -33.81
CA ARG A 307 -18.00 9.43 -34.36
C ARG A 307 -17.05 10.51 -33.86
N ARG A 308 -17.52 11.76 -33.79
CA ARG A 308 -16.68 12.87 -33.31
C ARG A 308 -16.44 12.73 -31.81
N ALA A 309 -17.46 12.35 -31.05
CA ALA A 309 -17.35 12.18 -29.60
C ALA A 309 -16.26 11.16 -29.23
N TRP A 310 -16.30 9.96 -29.81
CA TRP A 310 -15.31 8.92 -29.45
C TRP A 310 -13.90 9.21 -30.01
N ILE A 311 -13.77 9.87 -31.17
CA ILE A 311 -12.46 10.26 -31.70
C ILE A 311 -11.81 11.32 -30.81
N ILE A 312 -12.56 12.34 -30.39
CA ILE A 312 -12.04 13.41 -29.53
C ILE A 312 -11.64 12.84 -28.17
N SER A 313 -12.54 12.10 -27.51
CA SER A 313 -12.24 11.52 -26.20
C SER A 313 -11.11 10.48 -26.28
N GLY A 314 -11.13 9.60 -27.29
CA GLY A 314 -10.09 8.60 -27.51
C GLY A 314 -8.72 9.22 -27.78
N THR A 315 -8.65 10.26 -28.64
CA THR A 315 -7.38 10.96 -28.93
C THR A 315 -6.84 11.66 -27.68
N PHE A 316 -7.72 12.30 -26.90
CA PHE A 316 -7.32 12.94 -25.65
C PHE A 316 -6.79 11.93 -24.63
N LEU A 317 -7.47 10.80 -24.44
CA LEU A 317 -7.00 9.74 -23.55
C LEU A 317 -5.69 9.10 -24.05
N LEU A 318 -5.53 8.90 -25.36
CA LEU A 318 -4.28 8.40 -25.95
C LEU A 318 -3.12 9.37 -25.75
N LEU A 319 -3.36 10.68 -25.85
CA LEU A 319 -2.36 11.71 -25.54
C LEU A 319 -1.90 11.59 -24.08
N LEU A 320 -2.83 11.48 -23.14
CA LEU A 320 -2.49 11.27 -21.73
C LEU A 320 -1.77 9.95 -21.51
N ALA A 321 -2.25 8.85 -22.12
CA ALA A 321 -1.65 7.53 -22.03
C ALA A 321 -0.22 7.48 -22.58
N SER A 322 0.13 8.33 -23.55
CA SER A 322 1.50 8.41 -24.08
C SER A 322 2.55 8.82 -23.04
N ALA A 323 2.13 9.48 -21.95
CA ALA A 323 3.00 9.81 -20.83
C ALA A 323 3.19 8.65 -19.83
N ALA A 324 2.39 7.58 -19.90
CA ALA A 324 2.46 6.47 -18.94
C ALA A 324 3.84 5.80 -18.81
N PRO A 325 4.61 5.58 -19.91
CA PRO A 325 5.97 5.02 -19.82
C PRO A 325 6.97 5.93 -19.09
N THR A 326 6.65 7.20 -18.88
CA THR A 326 7.52 8.14 -18.16
C THR A 326 7.36 8.06 -16.64
N LEU A 327 6.40 7.28 -16.15
CA LEU A 327 6.18 7.08 -14.72
C LEU A 327 7.37 6.38 -14.09
N LYS A 328 8.01 7.02 -13.11
CA LYS A 328 9.11 6.42 -12.34
C LYS A 328 8.53 5.48 -11.28
N ALA A 329 8.34 4.22 -11.61
CA ALA A 329 7.79 3.20 -10.70
C ALA A 329 8.74 2.02 -10.48
N ASP A 330 10.05 2.22 -10.71
CA ASP A 330 11.09 1.20 -10.52
C ASP A 330 11.57 1.11 -9.06
N GLY A 331 10.88 1.79 -8.14
CA GLY A 331 11.20 1.83 -6.73
C GLY A 331 11.65 3.21 -6.28
N ILE A 332 11.61 3.39 -4.96
CA ILE A 332 11.94 4.62 -4.27
C ILE A 332 12.74 4.26 -3.02
N GLY A 333 13.78 5.04 -2.72
CA GLY A 333 14.54 4.86 -1.48
C GLY A 333 13.67 5.24 -0.28
N THR A 334 13.95 4.64 0.88
CA THR A 334 13.16 4.83 2.11
C THR A 334 13.08 6.31 2.49
N ILE A 335 14.19 7.06 2.35
CA ILE A 335 14.21 8.51 2.63
C ILE A 335 13.28 9.32 1.73
N ASP A 336 13.08 8.87 0.49
CA ASP A 336 12.31 9.58 -0.52
C ASP A 336 10.81 9.23 -0.44
N THR A 337 10.43 8.21 0.35
CA THR A 337 9.01 7.92 0.65
C THR A 337 8.37 8.99 1.54
N PHE A 338 9.17 9.76 2.27
CA PHE A 338 8.69 10.87 3.09
C PHE A 338 8.53 12.13 2.23
N THR A 339 7.34 12.74 2.28
CA THR A 339 7.10 14.06 1.67
C THR A 339 7.65 15.21 2.53
N GLY A 340 7.85 14.97 3.83
CA GLY A 340 8.48 15.88 4.77
C GLY A 340 9.96 15.56 5.00
N ASN A 341 10.60 16.30 5.91
CA ASN A 341 11.97 16.03 6.35
C ASN A 341 11.98 15.76 7.86
N PRO A 342 11.45 14.60 8.32
CA PRO A 342 11.57 14.22 9.71
C PRO A 342 13.05 14.03 10.09
N GLU A 343 13.33 14.00 11.39
CA GLU A 343 14.69 13.95 11.91
C GLU A 343 15.49 12.76 11.34
N SER A 344 14.85 11.60 11.17
CA SER A 344 15.51 10.42 10.60
C SER A 344 15.95 10.61 9.15
N VAL A 345 15.17 11.31 8.32
CA VAL A 345 15.51 11.59 6.91
C VAL A 345 16.69 12.55 6.82
N VAL A 346 16.70 13.59 7.67
CA VAL A 346 17.83 14.53 7.73
C VAL A 346 19.10 13.81 8.20
N GLY A 347 18.98 12.98 9.25
CA GLY A 347 20.07 12.17 9.75
C GLY A 347 20.62 11.18 8.71
N GLN A 348 19.75 10.57 7.91
CA GLN A 348 20.15 9.58 6.90
C GLN A 348 20.95 10.25 5.76
N LYS A 349 20.52 11.42 5.30
CA LYS A 349 21.26 12.20 4.28
C LYS A 349 22.66 12.61 4.77
N LEU A 350 22.77 12.98 6.05
CA LEU A 350 24.07 13.30 6.68
C LEU A 350 24.94 12.05 6.86
N LEU A 351 24.33 10.92 7.23
CA LEU A 351 25.01 9.62 7.32
C LEU A 351 25.66 9.25 5.99
N GLU A 352 24.93 9.33 4.89
CA GLU A 352 25.41 9.04 3.53
C GLU A 352 26.47 10.04 3.03
N THR A 353 26.49 11.26 3.56
CA THR A 353 27.49 12.27 3.21
C THR A 353 28.85 11.99 3.85
N HIS A 354 28.86 11.47 5.08
CA HIS A 354 30.07 11.32 5.90
C HIS A 354 30.58 9.88 6.03
N PHE A 355 29.72 8.89 5.76
CA PHE A 355 30.03 7.47 5.78
C PHE A 355 29.66 6.84 4.43
N PRO A 356 30.36 5.78 3.96
CA PRO A 356 29.94 5.01 2.79
C PRO A 356 28.50 4.54 2.95
N GLY A 357 27.71 4.61 1.86
CA GLY A 357 26.26 4.38 1.90
C GLY A 357 25.83 3.06 2.56
N GLY A 358 26.59 1.98 2.42
CA GLY A 358 26.30 0.69 3.05
C GLY A 358 26.96 0.43 4.42
N GLN A 359 27.59 1.40 5.08
CA GLN A 359 28.34 1.14 6.32
C GLN A 359 27.41 0.87 7.53
N GLY A 360 26.21 1.47 7.54
CA GLY A 360 25.18 1.22 8.56
C GLY A 360 24.30 -0.01 8.29
N ASP A 361 24.29 -0.49 7.04
CA ASP A 361 23.44 -1.59 6.57
C ASP A 361 24.11 -2.31 5.39
N PRO A 362 25.14 -3.14 5.66
CA PRO A 362 25.89 -3.83 4.63
C PRO A 362 25.07 -4.97 4.00
N THR A 363 25.34 -5.26 2.73
CA THR A 363 24.86 -6.49 2.08
C THR A 363 25.50 -7.69 2.77
N GLN A 364 24.73 -8.73 3.09
CA GLN A 364 25.23 -9.87 3.85
C GLN A 364 25.36 -11.08 2.96
N ILE A 365 26.48 -11.80 3.04
CA ILE A 365 26.68 -13.07 2.34
C ILE A 365 26.88 -14.18 3.37
N VAL A 366 25.96 -15.13 3.41
CA VAL A 366 26.09 -16.35 4.21
C VAL A 366 26.89 -17.36 3.40
N VAL A 367 27.98 -17.87 3.97
CA VAL A 367 28.92 -18.81 3.32
C VAL A 367 29.32 -19.92 4.28
N ALA A 368 29.85 -21.02 3.76
CA ALA A 368 30.52 -22.03 4.59
C ALA A 368 31.79 -21.44 5.24
N ALA A 369 32.08 -21.84 6.49
CA ALA A 369 33.17 -21.29 7.29
C ALA A 369 34.56 -21.48 6.64
N ASP A 370 34.76 -22.56 5.90
CA ASP A 370 36.00 -22.84 5.15
C ASP A 370 36.11 -22.05 3.82
N LYS A 371 35.05 -21.36 3.41
CA LYS A 371 34.96 -20.62 2.14
C LYS A 371 35.05 -19.10 2.30
N ILE A 372 35.22 -18.59 3.53
CA ILE A 372 35.25 -17.15 3.82
C ILE A 372 36.27 -16.41 2.93
N GLU A 373 37.51 -16.91 2.87
CA GLU A 373 38.58 -16.27 2.09
C GLU A 373 38.32 -16.34 0.58
N ALA A 374 37.84 -17.49 0.09
CA ALA A 374 37.54 -17.69 -1.32
C ALA A 374 36.42 -16.75 -1.81
N VAL A 375 35.32 -16.65 -1.03
CA VAL A 375 34.20 -15.76 -1.35
C VAL A 375 34.61 -14.29 -1.22
N THR A 376 35.38 -13.94 -0.20
CA THR A 376 35.93 -12.58 -0.03
C THR A 376 36.76 -12.17 -1.23
N ALA A 377 37.66 -13.04 -1.71
CA ALA A 377 38.49 -12.78 -2.88
C ALA A 377 37.65 -12.65 -4.17
N ALA A 378 36.61 -13.47 -4.34
CA ALA A 378 35.74 -13.43 -5.50
C ALA A 378 34.90 -12.15 -5.58
N VAL A 379 34.36 -11.70 -4.44
CA VAL A 379 33.44 -10.55 -4.37
C VAL A 379 34.18 -9.21 -4.25
N LYS A 380 35.47 -9.20 -3.90
CA LYS A 380 36.27 -7.97 -3.74
C LYS A 380 36.22 -7.01 -4.94
N ASN A 381 36.15 -7.55 -6.16
CA ASN A 381 36.11 -6.77 -7.40
C ASN A 381 34.70 -6.68 -8.00
N ALA A 382 33.67 -7.07 -7.25
CA ALA A 382 32.29 -6.93 -7.69
C ALA A 382 31.90 -5.44 -7.77
N PRO A 383 30.96 -5.07 -8.66
CA PRO A 383 30.54 -3.69 -8.82
C PRO A 383 29.97 -3.13 -7.50
N GLY A 384 30.30 -1.87 -7.22
CA GLY A 384 29.80 -1.15 -6.05
C GLY A 384 30.44 -1.52 -4.71
N VAL A 385 31.20 -2.62 -4.62
CA VAL A 385 31.82 -3.09 -3.36
C VAL A 385 32.99 -2.18 -2.95
N THR A 386 32.95 -1.70 -1.71
CA THR A 386 33.98 -0.82 -1.14
C THR A 386 34.75 -1.46 0.00
N GLU A 387 34.07 -2.24 0.83
CA GLU A 387 34.65 -2.89 2.00
C GLU A 387 34.00 -4.26 2.18
N ILE A 388 34.81 -5.24 2.58
CA ILE A 388 34.35 -6.59 2.91
C ILE A 388 34.94 -6.94 4.27
N SER A 389 34.08 -7.34 5.20
CA SER A 389 34.50 -7.77 6.53
C SER A 389 33.67 -8.97 7.00
N PRO A 390 34.29 -10.01 7.60
CA PRO A 390 33.53 -11.08 8.22
C PRO A 390 32.82 -10.56 9.47
N LEU A 391 31.63 -11.10 9.76
CA LEU A 391 30.93 -10.85 11.00
C LEU A 391 31.71 -11.47 12.16
N LEU A 392 32.07 -10.65 13.15
CA LEU A 392 32.89 -11.08 14.29
C LEU A 392 32.02 -11.46 15.50
N ASP A 393 32.52 -12.40 16.31
CA ASP A 393 31.91 -12.87 17.55
C ASP A 393 32.32 -11.97 18.73
N GLY A 394 32.09 -10.67 18.57
CA GLY A 394 32.46 -9.63 19.55
C GLY A 394 32.84 -8.31 18.89
N PHE A 395 33.16 -7.33 19.73
CA PHE A 395 33.54 -5.98 19.27
C PHE A 395 35.02 -5.88 18.95
N VAL A 396 35.33 -5.14 17.89
CA VAL A 396 36.71 -4.68 17.65
C VAL A 396 37.03 -3.60 18.69
N ILE A 397 37.79 -3.97 19.71
CA ILE A 397 38.30 -3.02 20.70
C ILE A 397 39.67 -2.51 20.18
N PRO A 398 39.84 -1.20 19.94
CA PRO A 398 41.12 -0.66 19.49
C PRO A 398 42.27 -1.08 20.42
N GLY A 399 43.33 -1.68 19.85
CA GLY A 399 44.49 -2.16 20.61
C GLY A 399 44.36 -3.57 21.19
N GLN A 400 43.21 -4.25 21.01
CA GLN A 400 43.05 -5.68 21.32
C GLN A 400 43.03 -6.54 20.06
N PRO A 401 43.35 -7.85 20.16
CA PRO A 401 43.20 -8.77 19.05
C PRO A 401 41.76 -8.78 18.53
N LEU A 402 41.61 -8.88 17.21
CA LEU A 402 40.30 -8.98 16.57
C LEU A 402 39.54 -10.19 17.14
N PRO A 403 38.26 -10.03 17.52
CA PRO A 403 37.43 -11.15 17.88
C PRO A 403 37.39 -12.19 16.76
N LYS A 404 37.16 -13.45 17.13
CA LYS A 404 37.04 -14.54 16.15
C LYS A 404 35.85 -14.28 15.23
N VAL A 405 35.90 -14.80 14.01
CA VAL A 405 34.73 -14.78 13.13
C VAL A 405 33.59 -15.57 13.79
N LYS A 406 32.38 -15.00 13.77
CA LYS A 406 31.19 -15.66 14.29
C LYS A 406 30.79 -16.77 13.33
N ILE A 407 30.88 -18.00 13.81
CA ILE A 407 30.49 -19.20 13.07
C ILE A 407 29.32 -19.86 13.81
N VAL A 408 28.23 -20.08 13.09
CA VAL A 408 27.05 -20.80 13.58
C VAL A 408 26.76 -21.92 12.59
N ASP A 409 26.69 -23.17 13.06
CA ASP A 409 26.41 -24.35 12.23
C ASP A 409 27.30 -24.46 10.98
N ASN A 410 28.61 -24.24 11.15
CA ASN A 410 29.61 -24.23 10.07
C ASN A 410 29.38 -23.16 8.97
N LYS A 411 28.56 -22.15 9.25
CA LYS A 411 28.32 -20.99 8.38
C LYS A 411 28.86 -19.71 9.01
N ALA A 412 29.31 -18.80 8.17
CA ALA A 412 29.75 -17.47 8.55
C ALA A 412 29.01 -16.42 7.69
N ILE A 413 28.89 -15.21 8.23
CA ILE A 413 28.35 -14.05 7.51
C ILE A 413 29.51 -13.15 7.11
N ILE A 414 29.53 -12.72 5.86
CA ILE A 414 30.42 -11.70 5.33
C ILE A 414 29.59 -10.44 5.06
N ASN A 415 29.94 -9.33 5.70
CA ASN A 415 29.39 -8.02 5.42
C ASN A 415 30.11 -7.39 4.23
N VAL A 416 29.34 -6.97 3.23
CA VAL A 416 29.78 -6.33 2.00
C VAL A 416 29.17 -4.94 1.93
N THR A 417 30.00 -3.93 2.13
CA THR A 417 29.60 -2.53 2.11
C THR A 417 29.64 -1.99 0.68
N LEU A 418 28.50 -1.49 0.20
CA LEU A 418 28.37 -0.86 -1.10
C LEU A 418 28.62 0.65 -1.03
N ASN A 419 29.04 1.24 -2.16
CA ASN A 419 29.21 2.69 -2.32
C ASN A 419 27.88 3.45 -2.52
N LYS A 420 26.78 2.75 -2.75
CA LYS A 420 25.43 3.27 -2.96
C LYS A 420 24.57 3.03 -1.71
N ALA A 421 23.46 3.75 -1.59
CA ALA A 421 22.48 3.51 -0.53
C ALA A 421 21.88 2.10 -0.66
N PRO A 422 21.77 1.31 0.42
CA PRO A 422 21.34 -0.09 0.35
C PRO A 422 19.95 -0.32 -0.26
N ASP A 423 19.03 0.61 -0.10
CA ASP A 423 17.65 0.56 -0.63
C ASP A 423 17.47 1.22 -2.00
N SER A 424 18.57 1.68 -2.61
CA SER A 424 18.55 2.32 -3.94
C SER A 424 18.34 1.33 -5.09
N VAL A 425 17.86 1.85 -6.22
CA VAL A 425 17.72 1.07 -7.46
C VAL A 425 19.08 0.54 -7.91
N GLU A 426 20.08 1.41 -7.87
CA GLU A 426 21.43 1.19 -8.34
C GLU A 426 22.19 0.17 -7.49
N ALA A 427 21.94 0.11 -6.18
CA ALA A 427 22.54 -0.91 -5.31
C ALA A 427 21.97 -2.30 -5.63
N GLY A 428 20.66 -2.37 -5.90
CA GLY A 428 20.01 -3.61 -6.32
C GLY A 428 20.57 -4.19 -7.62
N GLU A 429 20.99 -3.34 -8.57
CA GLU A 429 21.58 -3.77 -9.84
C GLU A 429 22.95 -4.47 -9.69
N ASP A 430 23.67 -4.23 -8.60
CA ASP A 430 24.96 -4.88 -8.32
C ASP A 430 24.76 -6.31 -7.77
N ILE A 431 23.60 -6.61 -7.17
CA ILE A 431 23.30 -7.86 -6.46
C ILE A 431 23.40 -9.11 -7.33
N PRO A 432 22.87 -9.16 -8.56
CA PRO A 432 23.00 -10.33 -9.43
C PRO A 432 24.46 -10.75 -9.64
N LYS A 433 25.36 -9.78 -9.85
CA LYS A 433 26.78 -10.08 -10.05
C LYS A 433 27.46 -10.51 -8.77
N ILE A 434 27.13 -9.91 -7.64
CA ILE A 434 27.61 -10.34 -6.31
C ILE A 434 27.17 -11.78 -6.03
N ARG A 435 25.91 -12.14 -6.33
CA ARG A 435 25.39 -13.52 -6.19
C ARG A 435 26.11 -14.51 -7.08
N GLU A 436 26.36 -14.15 -8.34
CA GLU A 436 27.12 -14.99 -9.28
C GLU A 436 28.54 -15.27 -8.78
N LEU A 437 29.26 -14.22 -8.35
CA LEU A 437 30.63 -14.33 -7.85
C LEU A 437 30.69 -15.14 -6.54
N ALA A 438 29.79 -14.86 -5.59
CA ALA A 438 29.71 -15.61 -4.35
C ALA A 438 29.43 -17.11 -4.61
N ARG A 439 28.47 -17.43 -5.49
CA ARG A 439 28.13 -18.82 -5.84
C ARG A 439 29.24 -19.57 -6.58
N SER A 440 30.08 -18.85 -7.33
CA SER A 440 31.23 -19.49 -8.01
C SER A 440 32.32 -19.92 -7.02
N ALA A 441 32.46 -19.24 -5.89
CA ALA A 441 33.39 -19.60 -4.82
C ALA A 441 32.78 -20.57 -3.78
N ASP A 442 31.48 -20.45 -3.51
CA ASP A 442 30.71 -21.36 -2.65
C ASP A 442 29.31 -21.55 -3.23
N SER A 443 29.01 -22.74 -3.75
CA SER A 443 27.70 -23.05 -4.35
C SER A 443 26.52 -22.91 -3.38
N THR A 444 26.78 -22.90 -2.07
CA THR A 444 25.75 -22.73 -1.02
C THR A 444 25.60 -21.28 -0.56
N ALA A 445 26.36 -20.33 -1.15
CA ALA A 445 26.32 -18.93 -0.77
C ALA A 445 24.94 -18.30 -0.98
N LEU A 446 24.47 -17.60 0.06
CA LEU A 446 23.22 -16.82 0.04
C LEU A 446 23.54 -15.35 0.26
N VAL A 447 23.05 -14.49 -0.64
CA VAL A 447 23.23 -13.02 -0.52
C VAL A 447 21.91 -12.41 -0.07
N GLY A 448 21.94 -11.79 1.11
CA GLY A 448 20.86 -11.06 1.77
C GLY A 448 21.27 -9.64 2.15
N GLY A 449 20.58 -9.06 3.12
CA GLY A 449 20.67 -7.63 3.45
C GLY A 449 19.70 -6.79 2.61
N THR A 450 19.54 -5.52 2.97
CA THR A 450 18.49 -4.63 2.42
C THR A 450 18.54 -4.52 0.90
N SER A 451 19.72 -4.34 0.31
CA SER A 451 19.91 -4.29 -1.15
C SER A 451 19.44 -5.54 -1.89
N ALA A 452 19.73 -6.71 -1.34
CA ALA A 452 19.30 -7.98 -1.91
C ALA A 452 17.78 -8.17 -1.76
N VAL A 453 17.21 -7.82 -0.61
CA VAL A 453 15.77 -7.88 -0.36
C VAL A 453 15.02 -6.93 -1.29
N TYR A 454 15.45 -5.68 -1.42
CA TYR A 454 14.84 -4.69 -2.33
C TYR A 454 14.89 -5.15 -3.79
N PHE A 455 16.03 -5.73 -4.23
CA PHE A 455 16.15 -6.32 -5.55
C PHE A 455 15.18 -7.50 -5.76
N ASP A 456 15.04 -8.38 -4.76
CA ASP A 456 14.14 -9.53 -4.83
C ASP A 456 12.67 -9.10 -4.85
N VAL A 457 12.27 -8.14 -4.02
CA VAL A 457 10.93 -7.54 -4.02
C VAL A 457 10.61 -6.89 -5.37
N ARG A 458 11.55 -6.11 -5.95
CA ARG A 458 11.37 -5.52 -7.28
C ARG A 458 11.21 -6.58 -8.36
N THR A 459 12.03 -7.63 -8.32
CA THR A 459 11.98 -8.74 -9.27
C THR A 459 10.65 -9.49 -9.17
N ALA A 460 10.18 -9.76 -7.96
CA ALA A 460 8.88 -10.37 -7.68
C ALA A 460 7.73 -9.52 -8.23
N ASN A 461 7.70 -8.21 -7.92
CA ASN A 461 6.69 -7.28 -8.45
C ASN A 461 6.69 -7.23 -10.00
N GLY A 462 7.87 -7.22 -10.62
CA GLY A 462 7.99 -7.26 -12.08
C GLY A 462 7.40 -8.53 -12.70
N ARG A 463 7.59 -9.69 -12.04
CA ARG A 463 6.96 -10.96 -12.44
C ARG A 463 5.45 -10.92 -12.23
N ASP A 464 5.01 -10.41 -11.09
CA ASP A 464 3.60 -10.32 -10.72
C ASP A 464 2.84 -9.44 -11.71
N ASN A 465 3.39 -8.28 -12.09
CA ASN A 465 2.84 -7.43 -13.16
C ASN A 465 2.68 -8.18 -14.49
N ARG A 466 3.68 -8.98 -14.89
CA ARG A 466 3.64 -9.76 -16.15
C ARG A 466 2.70 -10.98 -16.09
N THR A 467 2.26 -11.39 -14.91
CA THR A 467 1.46 -12.59 -14.70
C THR A 467 0.02 -12.25 -14.33
N ILE A 468 -0.18 -11.45 -13.29
CA ILE A 468 -1.49 -11.09 -12.72
C ILE A 468 -2.30 -10.22 -13.67
N ILE A 469 -1.69 -9.20 -14.29
CA ILE A 469 -2.42 -8.27 -15.17
C ILE A 469 -3.05 -9.03 -16.36
N PRO A 470 -2.31 -9.85 -17.14
CA PRO A 470 -2.91 -10.61 -18.24
C PRO A 470 -3.98 -11.62 -17.79
N ILE A 471 -3.78 -12.31 -16.66
CA ILE A 471 -4.76 -13.26 -16.12
C ILE A 471 -6.04 -12.52 -15.73
N SER A 472 -5.92 -11.38 -15.04
CA SER A 472 -7.05 -10.55 -14.66
C SER A 472 -7.83 -10.04 -15.87
N LEU A 473 -7.15 -9.50 -16.88
CA LEU A 473 -7.79 -9.08 -18.13
C LEU A 473 -8.54 -10.24 -18.82
N LEU A 474 -7.97 -11.44 -18.86
CA LEU A 474 -8.61 -12.62 -19.43
C LEU A 474 -9.87 -13.00 -18.64
N VAL A 475 -9.76 -13.10 -17.32
CA VAL A 475 -10.89 -13.47 -16.45
C VAL A 475 -12.01 -12.43 -16.54
N ILE A 476 -11.66 -11.15 -16.47
CA ILE A 476 -12.59 -10.04 -16.67
C ILE A 476 -13.29 -10.12 -18.03
N THR A 477 -12.54 -10.38 -19.11
CA THR A 477 -13.12 -10.53 -20.45
C THR A 477 -14.13 -11.68 -20.50
N LEU A 478 -13.81 -12.81 -19.86
CA LEU A 478 -14.71 -13.97 -19.81
C LEU A 478 -15.99 -13.65 -19.05
N ILE A 479 -15.88 -12.98 -17.90
CA ILE A 479 -17.04 -12.60 -17.08
C ILE A 479 -17.93 -11.60 -17.83
N LEU A 480 -17.34 -10.54 -18.41
CA LEU A 480 -18.09 -9.59 -19.24
C LEU A 480 -18.70 -10.26 -20.48
N GLY A 481 -17.96 -11.17 -21.12
CA GLY A 481 -18.41 -11.89 -22.31
C GLY A 481 -19.64 -12.74 -22.00
N LEU A 482 -19.66 -13.38 -20.83
CA LEU A 482 -20.80 -14.15 -20.33
C LEU A 482 -21.99 -13.26 -19.97
N LEU A 483 -21.73 -12.14 -19.26
CA LEU A 483 -22.75 -11.19 -18.82
C LEU A 483 -23.45 -10.51 -20.01
N LEU A 484 -22.66 -10.03 -20.96
CA LEU A 484 -23.13 -9.32 -22.15
C LEU A 484 -23.56 -10.27 -23.27
N ARG A 485 -23.30 -11.58 -23.14
CA ARG A 485 -23.48 -12.60 -24.20
C ARG A 485 -22.81 -12.20 -25.52
N SER A 486 -21.72 -11.45 -25.44
CA SER A 486 -21.02 -10.85 -26.57
C SER A 486 -19.56 -10.62 -26.22
N ILE A 487 -18.67 -11.43 -26.81
CA ILE A 487 -17.22 -11.29 -26.63
C ILE A 487 -16.75 -9.95 -27.22
N PHE A 488 -17.32 -9.54 -28.36
CA PHE A 488 -16.95 -8.27 -28.98
C PHE A 488 -17.25 -7.07 -28.07
N SER A 489 -18.44 -7.06 -27.44
CA SER A 489 -18.81 -6.00 -26.51
C SER A 489 -17.92 -6.01 -25.26
N ALA A 490 -17.60 -7.20 -24.75
CA ALA A 490 -16.69 -7.36 -23.62
C ALA A 490 -15.28 -6.83 -23.91
N VAL A 491 -14.69 -7.18 -25.06
CA VAL A 491 -13.36 -6.71 -25.47
C VAL A 491 -13.37 -5.19 -25.69
N LEU A 492 -14.43 -4.64 -26.29
CA LEU A 492 -14.55 -3.21 -26.52
C LEU A 492 -14.57 -2.43 -25.19
N LEU A 493 -15.40 -2.86 -24.24
CA LEU A 493 -15.49 -2.24 -22.91
C LEU A 493 -14.21 -2.41 -22.11
N LEU A 494 -13.57 -3.58 -22.19
CA LEU A 494 -12.27 -3.76 -21.54
C LEU A 494 -11.22 -2.84 -22.16
N GLY A 495 -11.24 -2.66 -23.49
CA GLY A 495 -10.35 -1.73 -24.19
C GLY A 495 -10.50 -0.29 -23.71
N THR A 496 -11.73 0.19 -23.43
CA THR A 496 -11.93 1.55 -22.90
C THR A 496 -11.41 1.68 -21.46
N VAL A 497 -11.56 0.65 -20.64
CA VAL A 497 -11.02 0.62 -19.27
C VAL A 497 -9.50 0.59 -19.28
N ILE A 498 -8.89 -0.23 -20.13
CA ILE A 498 -7.43 -0.28 -20.30
C ILE A 498 -6.89 1.09 -20.77
N LEU A 499 -7.56 1.73 -21.72
CA LEU A 499 -7.18 3.06 -22.19
C LEU A 499 -7.27 4.09 -21.05
N SER A 500 -8.35 4.03 -20.25
CA SER A 500 -8.50 4.88 -19.07
C SER A 500 -7.42 4.63 -18.03
N PHE A 501 -7.04 3.36 -17.80
CA PHE A 501 -5.96 2.99 -16.90
C PHE A 501 -4.62 3.61 -17.33
N PHE A 502 -4.23 3.44 -18.60
CA PHE A 502 -3.00 4.06 -19.11
C PHE A 502 -3.06 5.58 -19.10
N ALA A 503 -4.21 6.18 -19.42
CA ALA A 503 -4.39 7.63 -19.32
C ALA A 503 -4.19 8.12 -17.88
N THR A 504 -4.75 7.42 -16.88
CA THR A 504 -4.54 7.74 -15.46
C THR A 504 -3.07 7.59 -15.07
N LEU A 505 -2.39 6.52 -15.47
CA LEU A 505 -0.95 6.37 -15.23
C LEU A 505 -0.13 7.49 -15.88
N GLY A 506 -0.50 7.93 -17.09
CA GLY A 506 0.15 9.05 -17.76
C GLY A 506 -0.08 10.38 -17.06
N VAL A 507 -1.30 10.63 -16.55
CA VAL A 507 -1.57 11.79 -15.70
C VAL A 507 -0.75 11.72 -14.41
N CYS A 508 -0.69 10.57 -13.74
CA CYS A 508 0.16 10.37 -12.57
C CYS A 508 1.63 10.66 -12.91
N ALA A 509 2.14 10.20 -14.05
CA ALA A 509 3.51 10.47 -14.48
C ALA A 509 3.76 11.98 -14.64
N LEU A 510 2.84 12.71 -15.27
CA LEU A 510 2.97 14.16 -15.44
C LEU A 510 2.91 14.88 -14.08
N VAL A 511 1.93 14.54 -13.23
CA VAL A 511 1.72 15.20 -11.95
C VAL A 511 2.84 14.88 -10.96
N PHE A 512 3.19 13.60 -10.77
CA PHE A 512 4.18 13.19 -9.79
C PHE A 512 5.59 13.64 -10.19
N ASN A 513 5.97 13.46 -11.45
CA ASN A 513 7.32 13.81 -11.89
C ASN A 513 7.51 15.32 -12.07
N HIS A 514 6.51 16.07 -12.54
CA HIS A 514 6.69 17.48 -12.95
C HIS A 514 6.01 18.50 -12.05
N ILE A 515 4.88 18.17 -11.42
CA ILE A 515 4.17 19.11 -10.52
C ILE A 515 4.70 18.97 -9.10
N PHE A 516 4.76 17.75 -8.58
CA PHE A 516 5.23 17.50 -7.22
C PHE A 516 6.74 17.26 -7.13
N GLY A 517 7.38 16.82 -8.22
CA GLY A 517 8.81 16.57 -8.26
C GLY A 517 9.24 15.41 -7.36
N PHE A 518 8.41 14.37 -7.23
CA PHE A 518 8.76 13.18 -6.45
C PHE A 518 9.95 12.44 -7.06
N ALA A 519 10.81 11.86 -6.20
CA ALA A 519 12.01 11.16 -6.63
C ALA A 519 11.68 9.91 -7.46
N GLY A 520 10.61 9.22 -7.10
CA GLY A 520 10.09 8.02 -7.77
C GLY A 520 8.76 7.57 -7.16
N GLY A 521 8.41 6.32 -7.40
CA GLY A 521 7.21 5.67 -6.89
C GLY A 521 7.48 4.22 -6.54
N ASP A 522 6.61 3.66 -5.71
CA ASP A 522 6.70 2.27 -5.27
C ASP A 522 6.56 1.27 -6.43
N ASN A 523 7.26 0.15 -6.34
CA ASN A 523 7.26 -0.91 -7.37
C ASN A 523 5.90 -1.58 -7.54
N GLY A 524 5.09 -1.66 -6.48
CA GLY A 524 3.76 -2.24 -6.48
C GLY A 524 2.68 -1.28 -7.01
N PHE A 525 2.99 0.02 -7.17
CA PHE A 525 2.02 1.03 -7.58
C PHE A 525 1.27 0.69 -8.88
N PRO A 526 1.94 0.23 -9.97
CA PRO A 526 1.23 -0.13 -11.20
C PRO A 526 0.24 -1.27 -11.02
N LEU A 527 0.58 -2.27 -10.20
CA LEU A 527 -0.29 -3.41 -9.92
C LEU A 527 -1.53 -2.96 -9.15
N PHE A 528 -1.34 -2.19 -8.07
CA PHE A 528 -2.45 -1.65 -7.29
C PHE A 528 -3.33 -0.72 -8.12
N ALA A 529 -2.73 0.21 -8.87
CA ALA A 529 -3.47 1.08 -9.78
C ALA A 529 -4.29 0.26 -10.79
N PHE A 530 -3.75 -0.82 -11.33
CA PHE A 530 -4.47 -1.71 -12.23
C PHE A 530 -5.67 -2.36 -11.54
N ILE A 531 -5.49 -2.92 -10.35
CA ILE A 531 -6.56 -3.58 -9.60
C ILE A 531 -7.69 -2.58 -9.29
N PHE A 532 -7.37 -1.40 -8.76
CA PHE A 532 -8.40 -0.43 -8.39
C PHE A 532 -9.06 0.25 -9.59
N LEU A 533 -8.32 0.54 -10.66
CA LEU A 533 -8.89 1.24 -11.82
C LEU A 533 -9.61 0.30 -12.78
N VAL A 534 -9.08 -0.92 -12.96
CA VAL A 534 -9.61 -1.88 -13.93
C VAL A 534 -10.51 -2.89 -13.26
N ALA A 535 -10.03 -3.58 -12.23
CA ALA A 535 -10.79 -4.67 -11.62
C ALA A 535 -11.97 -4.17 -10.79
N LEU A 536 -11.80 -3.06 -10.05
CA LEU A 536 -12.91 -2.42 -9.35
C LEU A 536 -13.75 -1.60 -10.35
N GLY A 537 -13.15 -0.68 -11.09
CA GLY A 537 -13.87 0.25 -11.99
C GLY A 537 -14.68 -0.37 -13.13
N ILE A 538 -14.59 -1.69 -13.35
CA ILE A 538 -15.47 -2.39 -14.29
C ILE A 538 -16.92 -2.49 -13.83
N ASP A 539 -17.15 -2.37 -12.52
CA ASP A 539 -18.48 -2.32 -11.92
C ASP A 539 -19.38 -1.27 -12.57
N TYR A 540 -18.85 -0.07 -12.84
CA TYR A 540 -19.57 1.01 -13.51
C TYR A 540 -20.00 0.63 -14.92
N ASN A 541 -19.14 -0.08 -15.66
CA ASN A 541 -19.50 -0.59 -16.98
C ASN A 541 -20.60 -1.65 -16.88
N ILE A 542 -20.54 -2.54 -15.89
CA ILE A 542 -21.56 -3.56 -15.67
C ILE A 542 -22.90 -2.89 -15.33
N PHE A 543 -22.94 -1.90 -14.44
CA PHE A 543 -24.17 -1.20 -14.08
C PHE A 543 -24.78 -0.45 -15.26
N LEU A 544 -23.96 0.31 -16.00
CA LEU A 544 -24.41 1.02 -17.18
C LEU A 544 -24.91 0.05 -18.26
N MET A 545 -24.15 -0.99 -18.57
CA MET A 545 -24.50 -1.92 -19.64
C MET A 545 -25.70 -2.80 -19.31
N THR A 546 -25.91 -3.11 -18.03
CA THR A 546 -27.11 -3.84 -17.61
C THR A 546 -28.35 -2.97 -17.83
N ARG A 547 -28.30 -1.68 -17.47
CA ARG A 547 -29.39 -0.73 -17.74
C ARG A 547 -29.62 -0.52 -19.24
N VAL A 548 -28.56 -0.33 -20.01
CA VAL A 548 -28.62 -0.21 -21.48
C VAL A 548 -29.28 -1.45 -22.08
N ARG A 549 -28.99 -2.65 -21.57
CA ARG A 549 -29.61 -3.89 -22.04
C ARG A 549 -31.10 -3.95 -21.74
N GLU A 550 -31.51 -3.59 -20.53
CA GLU A 550 -32.93 -3.52 -20.14
C GLU A 550 -33.72 -2.58 -21.05
N GLU A 551 -33.21 -1.38 -21.30
CA GLU A 551 -33.87 -0.38 -22.14
C GLU A 551 -33.80 -0.78 -23.62
N SER A 552 -32.68 -1.31 -24.09
CA SER A 552 -32.53 -1.79 -25.47
C SER A 552 -33.53 -2.89 -25.84
N GLN A 553 -33.97 -3.70 -24.87
CA GLN A 553 -35.01 -4.71 -25.08
C GLN A 553 -36.40 -4.10 -25.24
N LYS A 554 -36.66 -2.92 -24.65
CA LYS A 554 -37.96 -2.23 -24.71
C LYS A 554 -38.07 -1.30 -25.92
N ILE A 555 -37.05 -0.49 -26.17
CA ILE A 555 -37.09 0.62 -27.13
C ILE A 555 -36.07 0.48 -28.29
N GLY A 556 -35.35 -0.65 -28.34
CA GLY A 556 -34.35 -0.95 -29.37
C GLY A 556 -32.94 -0.47 -29.00
N THR A 557 -31.91 -1.04 -29.63
CA THR A 557 -30.50 -0.88 -29.22
C THR A 557 -30.00 0.56 -29.22
N ARG A 558 -30.30 1.34 -30.28
CA ARG A 558 -29.78 2.72 -30.36
C ARG A 558 -30.48 3.66 -29.37
N PRO A 559 -31.83 3.68 -29.29
CA PRO A 559 -32.53 4.47 -28.28
C PRO A 559 -32.27 3.99 -26.85
N GLY A 560 -32.01 2.71 -26.62
CA GLY A 560 -31.70 2.18 -25.27
C GLY A 560 -30.28 2.47 -24.77
N VAL A 561 -29.36 2.85 -25.66
CA VAL A 561 -27.98 3.26 -25.30
C VAL A 561 -27.90 4.77 -24.98
N ILE A 562 -28.79 5.58 -25.55
CA ILE A 562 -28.78 7.05 -25.50
C ILE A 562 -29.74 7.55 -24.43
#